data_AF-R5Y8L7-F1
#
_entry.id   AF-R5Y8L7-F1
#
_cell.length_a   1.000
_cell.length_b   1.000
_cell.length_c   1.000
_cell.angle_alpha   90.00
_cell.angle_beta   90.00
_cell.angle_gamma   90.00
#
_symmetry.space_group_name_H-M   'P 1'
#
loop_
_entity.id
_entity.type
_entity.pdbx_description
1 polymer ?
#
loop_
_entity_poly.entity_id
_entity_poly.type
_entity_poly.pdbx_seq_one_letter_code
_entity_poly.pdbx_strand_id
1 'polypeptide(L)'
;MKSKKIAKIVIIIILLILLIPIPFKLKDGGTVEWKSLTYSISKVNSIYSIDDIRMGYKKGVIIKIFNITVFNNSKYDIEKEFVIVDSSKNNENFTCASALEEIYKDDEYIYYLPCQKSQYIKVIYAPNEYQEGLKSSLEDGTIKISDLDEFNIEYIKKERK
;
A
#
# COMPACT_ATOMS: atom_id res chain seq x y z
N MET A 1 -37.66 -36.41 32.90
CA MET A 1 -36.33 -36.88 32.39
C MET A 1 -36.15 -36.71 30.87
N LYS A 2 -37.20 -36.83 30.03
CA LYS A 2 -37.12 -36.68 28.56
C LYS A 2 -36.74 -35.27 28.07
N SER A 3 -37.27 -34.20 28.68
CA SER A 3 -36.94 -32.81 28.32
C SER A 3 -35.48 -32.43 28.53
N LYS A 4 -34.83 -32.93 29.59
CA LYS A 4 -33.39 -32.73 29.84
C LYS A 4 -32.51 -33.41 28.78
N LYS A 5 -32.93 -34.56 28.23
CA LYS A 5 -32.23 -35.23 27.11
C LYS A 5 -32.38 -34.44 25.82
N ILE A 6 -33.59 -33.92 25.54
CA ILE A 6 -33.85 -33.06 24.37
C ILE A 6 -33.04 -31.77 24.45
N ALA A 7 -33.00 -31.11 25.61
CA ALA A 7 -32.23 -29.88 25.81
C ALA A 7 -30.72 -30.08 25.54
N LYS A 8 -30.13 -31.19 26.01
CA LYS A 8 -28.73 -31.52 25.71
C LYS A 8 -28.48 -31.69 24.22
N ILE A 9 -29.39 -32.35 23.50
CA ILE A 9 -29.29 -32.55 22.05
C ILE A 9 -29.33 -31.19 21.33
N VAL A 10 -30.26 -30.31 21.71
CA VAL A 10 -30.38 -28.96 21.13
C VAL A 10 -29.10 -28.15 21.35
N ILE A 11 -28.51 -28.18 22.55
CA ILE A 11 -27.25 -27.49 22.85
C ILE A 11 -26.11 -28.00 21.97
N ILE A 12 -25.98 -29.32 21.79
CA ILE A 12 -24.94 -29.92 20.93
C ILE A 12 -25.11 -29.47 19.48
N ILE A 13 -26.35 -29.44 18.97
CA ILE A 13 -26.65 -28.97 17.61
C ILE A 13 -26.27 -27.50 17.44
N ILE A 14 -26.63 -26.64 18.39
CA ILE A 14 -26.26 -25.21 18.37
C ILE A 14 -24.74 -25.06 18.39
N LEU A 15 -24.04 -25.83 19.22
CA LEU A 15 -22.58 -25.81 19.27
C LEU A 15 -21.97 -26.18 17.92
N LEU A 16 -22.47 -27.23 17.27
CA LEU A 16 -22.00 -27.65 15.94
C LEU A 16 -22.24 -26.57 14.87
N ILE A 17 -23.38 -25.89 14.91
CA ILE A 17 -23.68 -24.78 13.98
C ILE A 17 -22.69 -23.62 14.18
N LEU A 18 -22.32 -23.29 15.43
CA LEU A 18 -21.34 -22.24 15.74
C LEU A 18 -19.91 -22.55 15.27
N LEU A 19 -19.59 -23.83 15.01
CA LEU A 19 -18.31 -24.24 14.44
C LEU A 19 -18.27 -24.13 12.91
N ILE A 20 -19.42 -24.00 12.24
CA ILE A 20 -19.47 -23.79 10.79
C ILE A 20 -19.03 -22.34 10.50
N PRO A 21 -18.00 -22.14 9.67
CA PRO A 21 -17.50 -20.81 9.40
C PRO A 21 -18.45 -20.06 8.46
N ILE A 22 -18.67 -18.78 8.76
CA ILE A 22 -19.49 -17.87 7.96
C ILE A 22 -18.56 -17.01 7.10
N PRO A 23 -18.81 -16.89 5.78
CA PRO A 23 -17.98 -16.06 4.90
C PRO A 23 -18.32 -14.57 5.03
N PHE A 24 -17.29 -13.75 5.19
CA PHE A 24 -17.35 -12.28 5.20
C PHE A 24 -16.47 -11.74 4.08
N LYS A 25 -17.00 -10.79 3.29
CA LYS A 25 -16.23 -10.06 2.27
C LYS A 25 -15.73 -8.77 2.89
N LEU A 26 -14.42 -8.56 2.89
CA LEU A 26 -13.81 -7.34 3.42
C LEU A 26 -13.87 -6.22 2.37
N LYS A 27 -13.87 -4.97 2.85
CA LYS A 27 -13.84 -3.77 2.00
C LYS A 27 -12.39 -3.37 1.63
N ASP A 28 -11.54 -4.36 1.36
CA ASP A 28 -10.12 -4.17 1.09
C ASP A 28 -9.75 -4.48 -0.36
N GLY A 29 -10.75 -4.67 -1.23
CA GLY A 29 -10.56 -4.96 -2.66
C GLY A 29 -10.80 -6.42 -3.06
N GLY A 30 -10.99 -7.34 -2.11
CA GLY A 30 -11.40 -8.70 -2.46
C GLY A 30 -11.11 -9.81 -1.46
N THR A 31 -10.63 -9.51 -0.25
CA THR A 31 -10.40 -10.56 0.75
C THR A 31 -11.71 -11.18 1.22
N VAL A 32 -11.72 -12.51 1.33
CA VAL A 32 -12.82 -13.26 1.92
C VAL A 32 -12.33 -13.94 3.18
N GLU A 33 -12.99 -13.68 4.30
CA GLU A 33 -12.72 -14.32 5.59
C GLU A 33 -13.85 -15.27 5.97
N TRP A 34 -13.54 -16.56 6.10
CA TRP A 34 -14.40 -17.57 6.68
C TRP A 34 -14.14 -17.62 8.18
N LYS A 35 -15.07 -17.11 8.99
CA LYS A 35 -14.92 -16.97 10.44
C LYS A 35 -15.88 -17.89 11.19
N SER A 36 -15.34 -18.67 12.12
CA SER A 36 -16.09 -19.49 13.09
C SER A 36 -15.83 -18.99 14.51
N LEU A 37 -16.35 -19.70 15.52
CA LEU A 37 -16.06 -19.41 16.93
C LEU A 37 -14.58 -19.60 17.30
N THR A 38 -13.91 -20.63 16.75
CA THR A 38 -12.58 -21.04 17.19
C THR A 38 -11.48 -20.77 16.18
N TYR A 39 -11.80 -20.58 14.89
CA TYR A 39 -10.82 -20.31 13.85
C TYR A 39 -11.36 -19.36 12.79
N SER A 40 -10.45 -18.67 12.10
CA SER A 40 -10.76 -17.99 10.84
C SER A 40 -9.75 -18.33 9.77
N ILE A 41 -10.23 -18.43 8.54
CA ILE A 41 -9.42 -18.62 7.33
C ILE A 41 -9.69 -17.42 6.45
N SER A 42 -8.66 -16.71 6.03
CA SER A 42 -8.78 -15.57 5.12
C SER A 42 -8.07 -15.90 3.81
N LYS A 43 -8.79 -15.86 2.69
CA LYS A 43 -8.19 -15.79 1.35
C LYS A 43 -7.94 -14.32 1.06
N VAL A 44 -6.71 -13.89 1.31
CA VAL A 44 -6.27 -12.51 1.18
C VAL A 44 -6.19 -12.15 -0.29
N ASN A 45 -6.88 -11.07 -0.66
CA ASN A 45 -6.75 -10.39 -1.95
C ASN A 45 -7.06 -8.91 -1.70
N SER A 46 -6.12 -8.26 -1.02
CA SER A 46 -6.24 -6.87 -0.60
C SER A 46 -5.49 -5.98 -1.58
N ILE A 47 -6.08 -4.85 -1.95
CA ILE A 47 -5.40 -3.81 -2.74
C ILE A 47 -4.25 -3.27 -1.90
N TYR A 48 -3.07 -3.20 -2.52
CA TYR A 48 -1.92 -2.50 -1.97
C TYR A 48 -1.76 -1.17 -2.69
N SER A 49 -1.84 -0.08 -1.95
CA SER A 49 -1.73 1.28 -2.46
C SER A 49 -0.89 2.12 -1.51
N ILE A 50 -0.10 3.02 -2.10
CA ILE A 50 0.69 4.02 -1.39
C ILE A 50 0.21 5.38 -1.91
N ASP A 51 -0.17 6.28 -1.00
CA ASP A 51 -0.67 7.62 -1.36
C ASP A 51 -1.81 7.57 -2.41
N ASP A 52 -2.80 6.71 -2.19
CA ASP A 52 -3.93 6.42 -3.09
C ASP A 52 -3.57 5.87 -4.50
N ILE A 53 -2.28 5.65 -4.77
CA ILE A 53 -1.80 5.06 -6.02
C ILE A 53 -1.72 3.55 -5.85
N ARG A 54 -2.36 2.81 -6.76
CA ARG A 54 -2.36 1.34 -6.74
C ARG A 54 -0.97 0.81 -7.10
N MET A 55 -0.35 0.15 -6.12
CA MET A 55 0.97 -0.49 -6.25
C MET A 55 0.87 -1.98 -6.58
N GLY A 56 -0.29 -2.60 -6.35
CA GLY A 56 -0.56 -3.99 -6.68
C GLY A 56 -1.54 -4.62 -5.70
N TYR A 57 -1.29 -5.88 -5.35
CA TYR A 57 -2.16 -6.65 -4.45
C TYR A 57 -1.36 -7.43 -3.41
N LYS A 58 -1.91 -7.54 -2.20
CA LYS A 58 -1.48 -8.54 -1.22
C LYS A 58 -2.34 -9.78 -1.38
N LYS A 59 -1.73 -10.92 -1.71
CA LYS A 59 -2.39 -12.20 -1.99
C LYS A 59 -1.90 -13.30 -1.07
N GLY A 60 -2.78 -14.20 -0.66
CA GLY A 60 -2.40 -15.43 0.05
C GLY A 60 -3.47 -15.94 0.99
N VAL A 61 -3.04 -16.69 2.00
CA VAL A 61 -3.91 -17.33 2.99
C VAL A 61 -3.39 -17.02 4.39
N ILE A 62 -4.31 -16.60 5.26
CA ILE A 62 -4.06 -16.41 6.68
C ILE A 62 -4.99 -17.34 7.44
N ILE A 63 -4.45 -18.12 8.38
CA ILE A 63 -5.23 -18.98 9.27
C ILE A 63 -5.00 -18.52 10.70
N LYS A 64 -6.10 -18.25 11.40
CA LYS A 64 -6.11 -17.90 12.81
C LYS A 64 -6.86 -18.96 13.61
N ILE A 65 -6.33 -19.34 14.76
CA ILE A 65 -6.99 -20.21 15.75
C ILE A 65 -7.05 -19.41 17.05
N PHE A 66 -8.22 -19.26 17.65
CA PHE A 66 -8.46 -18.40 18.81
C PHE A 66 -7.86 -16.98 18.65
N ASN A 67 -7.99 -16.41 17.44
CA ASN A 67 -7.42 -15.12 17.04
C ASN A 67 -5.88 -15.05 17.00
N ILE A 68 -5.19 -16.17 17.20
CA ILE A 68 -3.73 -16.31 17.04
C ILE A 68 -3.43 -16.76 15.61
N THR A 69 -2.56 -16.03 14.90
CA THR A 69 -2.16 -16.41 13.54
C THR A 69 -1.20 -17.59 13.59
N VAL A 70 -1.64 -18.74 13.10
CA VAL A 70 -0.84 -19.98 13.05
C VAL A 70 -0.22 -20.21 11.69
N PHE A 71 -0.77 -19.59 10.65
CA PHE A 71 -0.25 -19.66 9.30
C PHE A 71 -0.50 -18.34 8.58
N ASN A 72 0.52 -17.85 7.89
CA ASN A 72 0.42 -16.68 7.03
C ASN A 72 1.42 -16.84 5.88
N ASN A 73 0.91 -17.00 4.67
CA ASN A 73 1.74 -17.00 3.45
C ASN A 73 1.37 -15.83 2.51
N SER A 74 0.80 -14.75 3.07
CA SER A 74 0.48 -13.57 2.27
C SER A 74 1.75 -12.92 1.71
N LYS A 75 1.72 -12.60 0.42
CA LYS A 75 2.80 -11.97 -0.33
C LYS A 75 2.25 -10.79 -1.12
N TYR A 76 3.13 -9.84 -1.41
CA TYR A 76 2.82 -8.75 -2.32
C TYR A 76 3.07 -9.20 -3.76
N ASP A 77 2.09 -8.96 -4.60
CA ASP A 77 2.11 -9.06 -6.05
C ASP A 77 2.17 -7.62 -6.56
N ILE A 78 3.39 -7.15 -6.84
CA ILE A 78 3.70 -5.75 -7.10
C ILE A 78 3.52 -5.45 -8.59
N GLU A 79 2.71 -4.44 -8.90
CA GLU A 79 2.52 -3.89 -10.25
C GLU A 79 3.42 -2.67 -10.48
N LYS A 80 3.69 -1.87 -9.43
CA LYS A 80 4.58 -0.70 -9.46
C LYS A 80 5.62 -0.78 -8.34
N GLU A 81 6.89 -0.61 -8.67
CA GLU A 81 7.99 -0.74 -7.70
C GLU A 81 8.18 0.51 -6.83
N PHE A 82 7.77 1.67 -7.32
CA PHE A 82 7.84 2.93 -6.59
C PHE A 82 6.72 3.89 -6.98
N VAL A 83 6.56 4.93 -6.17
CA VAL A 83 5.68 6.07 -6.41
C VAL A 83 6.40 7.36 -6.03
N ILE A 84 6.19 8.42 -6.81
CA ILE A 84 6.72 9.75 -6.50
C ILE A 84 5.58 10.62 -5.96
N VAL A 85 5.71 11.08 -4.71
CA VAL A 85 4.68 11.82 -4.00
C VAL A 85 5.15 13.24 -3.70
N ASP A 86 4.39 14.24 -4.16
CA ASP A 86 4.60 15.65 -3.82
C ASP A 86 3.70 16.04 -2.64
N SER A 87 4.25 15.97 -1.43
CA SER A 87 3.54 16.33 -0.20
C SER A 87 3.27 17.83 -0.09
N SER A 88 3.91 18.68 -0.90
CA SER A 88 3.67 20.13 -0.88
C SER A 88 2.25 20.50 -1.32
N LYS A 89 1.63 19.69 -2.19
CA LYS A 89 0.26 19.88 -2.66
C LYS A 89 -0.79 19.78 -1.55
N ASN A 90 -0.48 19.06 -0.48
CA ASN A 90 -1.39 18.81 0.64
C ASN A 90 -1.16 19.76 1.83
N ASN A 91 -0.19 20.67 1.74
CA ASN A 91 0.15 21.61 2.82
C ASN A 91 -0.38 23.01 2.50
N GLU A 92 -1.47 23.41 3.18
CA GLU A 92 -2.10 24.73 3.00
C GLU A 92 -1.16 25.91 3.33
N ASN A 93 -0.13 25.69 4.15
CA ASN A 93 0.85 26.71 4.52
C ASN A 93 2.11 26.69 3.64
N PHE A 94 2.19 25.80 2.65
CA PHE A 94 3.34 25.74 1.77
C PHE A 94 3.32 26.92 0.80
N THR A 95 4.31 27.80 0.94
CA THR A 95 4.57 28.87 -0.01
C THR A 95 5.76 28.49 -0.89
N CYS A 96 5.51 28.40 -2.19
CA CYS A 96 6.50 28.10 -3.21
C CYS A 96 7.38 29.34 -3.45
N ALA A 97 8.60 29.37 -2.89
CA ALA A 97 9.55 30.45 -3.11
C ALA A 97 10.00 30.47 -4.58
N SER A 98 9.85 31.58 -5.29
CA SER A 98 10.05 31.72 -6.74
C SER A 98 11.53 31.65 -7.19
N ALA A 99 12.26 30.62 -6.75
CA ALA A 99 13.64 30.35 -7.11
C ALA A 99 13.74 28.94 -7.69
N LEU A 100 14.25 28.83 -8.91
CA LEU A 100 14.50 27.56 -9.58
C LEU A 100 15.41 26.68 -8.70
N GLU A 101 14.98 25.45 -8.49
CA GLU A 101 15.74 24.47 -7.71
C GLU A 101 16.30 23.40 -8.61
N GLU A 102 17.63 23.31 -8.73
CA GLU A 102 18.27 22.22 -9.47
C GLU A 102 18.01 20.88 -8.76
N ILE A 103 17.49 19.90 -9.50
CA ILE A 103 17.17 18.57 -8.98
C ILE A 103 18.00 17.45 -9.60
N TYR A 104 18.44 17.62 -10.84
CA TYR A 104 19.21 16.62 -11.56
C TYR A 104 19.89 17.25 -12.79
N LYS A 105 20.97 16.63 -13.24
CA LYS A 105 21.75 17.07 -14.40
C LYS A 105 22.33 15.86 -15.11
N ASP A 106 22.18 15.83 -16.42
CA ASP A 106 22.85 14.85 -17.29
C ASP A 106 23.88 15.55 -18.21
N ASP A 107 24.32 14.84 -19.24
CA ASP A 107 25.31 15.34 -20.20
C ASP A 107 24.78 16.48 -21.07
N GLU A 108 23.47 16.54 -21.31
CA GLU A 108 22.82 17.44 -22.28
C GLU A 108 21.99 18.54 -21.60
N TYR A 109 21.38 18.25 -20.44
CA TYR A 109 20.41 19.13 -19.79
C TYR A 109 20.59 19.24 -18.27
N ILE A 110 20.08 20.35 -17.75
CA ILE A 110 19.89 20.58 -16.32
C ILE A 110 18.39 20.71 -16.05
N TYR A 111 17.91 19.99 -15.03
CA TYR A 111 16.51 19.89 -14.66
C TYR A 111 16.25 20.63 -13.35
N TYR A 112 15.21 21.46 -13.36
CA TYR A 112 14.84 22.32 -12.26
C TYR A 112 13.40 22.13 -11.84
N LEU A 113 13.10 22.23 -10.55
CA LEU A 113 11.75 22.51 -10.09
C LEU A 113 11.45 24.01 -10.22
N PRO A 114 10.17 24.39 -10.44
CA PRO A 114 9.77 25.79 -10.53
C PRO A 114 9.97 26.57 -9.22
N CYS A 115 10.10 25.88 -8.09
CA CYS A 115 10.43 26.46 -6.79
C CYS A 115 11.17 25.48 -5.87
N GLN A 116 11.65 26.00 -4.74
CA GLN A 116 12.31 25.25 -3.67
C GLN A 116 11.32 24.31 -2.96
N LYS A 117 11.21 23.08 -3.45
CA LYS A 117 10.25 22.10 -2.91
C LYS A 117 10.72 20.64 -2.98
N SER A 118 11.93 20.36 -3.46
CA SER A 118 12.42 18.98 -3.59
C SER A 118 12.34 18.19 -2.29
N GLN A 119 12.53 18.84 -1.13
CA GLN A 119 12.42 18.22 0.20
C GLN A 119 11.02 17.69 0.54
N TYR A 120 9.98 18.18 -0.15
CA TYR A 120 8.60 17.73 0.00
C TYR A 120 8.22 16.66 -1.04
N ILE A 121 9.11 16.38 -2.00
CA ILE A 121 8.92 15.34 -3.01
C ILE A 121 9.74 14.12 -2.60
N LYS A 122 9.06 13.00 -2.40
CA LYS A 122 9.68 11.75 -1.95
C LYS A 122 9.36 10.63 -2.92
N VAL A 123 10.31 9.72 -3.07
CA VAL A 123 10.12 8.44 -3.74
C VAL A 123 9.84 7.41 -2.66
N ILE A 124 8.73 6.68 -2.80
CA ILE A 124 8.33 5.63 -1.86
C ILE A 124 8.38 4.30 -2.60
N TYR A 125 9.22 3.38 -2.12
CA TYR A 125 9.42 2.07 -2.74
C TYR A 125 8.54 1.00 -2.13
N ALA A 126 7.95 0.16 -2.97
CA ALA A 126 7.21 -1.02 -2.56
C ALA A 126 8.15 -2.23 -2.41
N PRO A 127 7.82 -3.21 -1.54
CA PRO A 127 6.67 -3.27 -0.62
C PRO A 127 6.98 -2.73 0.80
N ASN A 128 8.21 -2.30 1.06
CA ASN A 128 8.67 -1.93 2.40
C ASN A 128 8.36 -0.47 2.78
N GLU A 129 7.84 0.32 1.83
CA GLU A 129 7.53 1.74 2.00
C GLU A 129 8.76 2.56 2.43
N TYR A 130 9.95 2.11 2.01
CA TYR A 130 11.18 2.89 2.19
C TYR A 130 11.05 4.21 1.44
N GLN A 131 11.47 5.30 2.08
CA GLN A 131 11.35 6.64 1.52
C GLN A 131 12.72 7.23 1.25
N GLU A 132 12.84 7.88 0.11
CA GLU A 132 14.06 8.55 -0.33
C GLU A 132 13.73 9.92 -0.93
N GLY A 133 14.71 10.83 -0.87
CA GLY A 133 14.58 12.15 -1.46
C GLY A 133 14.63 12.09 -2.99
N LEU A 134 13.88 12.97 -3.65
CA LEU A 134 13.86 13.07 -5.12
C LEU A 134 15.27 13.17 -5.73
N LYS A 135 16.13 14.03 -5.18
CA LYS A 135 17.49 14.26 -5.72
C LYS A 135 18.36 13.00 -5.62
N SER A 136 18.43 12.40 -4.44
CA SER A 136 19.21 11.18 -4.22
C SER A 136 18.75 10.04 -5.12
N SER A 137 17.43 9.87 -5.28
CA SER A 137 16.86 8.82 -6.14
C SER A 137 17.21 9.04 -7.63
N LEU A 138 17.27 10.30 -8.08
CA LEU A 138 17.70 10.66 -9.44
C LEU A 138 19.22 10.47 -9.62
N GLU A 139 20.02 10.87 -8.63
CA GLU A 139 21.48 10.72 -8.63
C GLU A 139 21.93 9.25 -8.62
N ASP A 140 21.26 8.41 -7.83
CA ASP A 140 21.53 6.97 -7.74
C ASP A 140 20.97 6.18 -8.94
N GLY A 141 20.19 6.84 -9.80
CA GLY A 141 19.58 6.25 -10.99
C GLY A 141 18.50 5.21 -10.69
N THR A 142 17.94 5.22 -9.48
CA THR A 142 16.82 4.36 -9.09
C THR A 142 15.53 4.80 -9.77
N ILE A 143 15.41 6.08 -10.10
CA ILE A 143 14.35 6.66 -10.92
C ILE A 143 14.94 7.48 -12.06
N LYS A 144 14.16 7.65 -13.13
CA LYS A 144 14.50 8.46 -14.30
C LYS A 144 13.71 9.75 -14.30
N ILE A 145 14.22 10.74 -15.03
CA ILE A 145 13.51 12.01 -15.19
C ILE A 145 12.14 11.84 -15.87
N SER A 146 12.00 10.85 -16.76
CA SER A 146 10.72 10.50 -17.41
C SER A 146 9.67 9.99 -16.42
N ASP A 147 10.10 9.45 -15.28
CA ASP A 147 9.17 8.89 -14.29
C ASP A 147 8.42 10.02 -13.58
N LEU A 148 9.01 11.23 -13.48
CA LEU A 148 8.33 12.42 -12.97
C LEU A 148 7.10 12.77 -13.80
N ASP A 149 7.13 12.53 -15.12
CA ASP A 149 6.00 12.77 -16.02
C ASP A 149 4.84 11.80 -15.70
N GLU A 150 5.13 10.52 -15.38
CA GLU A 150 4.11 9.52 -15.01
C GLU A 150 3.38 9.91 -13.71
N PHE A 151 4.10 10.53 -12.77
CA PHE A 151 3.56 10.95 -11.47
C PHE A 151 3.12 12.43 -11.42
N ASN A 152 3.04 13.10 -12.57
CA ASN A 152 2.57 14.48 -12.68
C ASN A 152 3.34 15.47 -11.77
N ILE A 153 4.68 15.35 -11.82
CA ILE A 153 5.63 16.24 -11.15
C ILE A 153 6.17 17.22 -12.19
N GLU A 154 5.82 18.50 -12.04
CA GLU A 154 6.28 19.56 -12.94
C GLU A 154 7.77 19.87 -12.76
N TYR A 155 8.52 19.92 -13.86
CA TYR A 155 9.91 20.35 -13.91
C TYR A 155 10.20 21.18 -15.17
N ILE A 156 11.31 21.91 -15.14
CA ILE A 156 11.80 22.77 -16.22
C ILE A 156 13.14 22.20 -16.70
N LYS A 157 13.24 21.98 -18.01
CA LYS A 157 14.44 21.47 -18.68
C LYS A 157 15.19 22.62 -19.35
N LYS A 158 16.52 22.69 -19.17
CA LYS A 158 17.41 23.67 -19.84
C LYS A 158 18.65 23.01 -20.42
N GLU A 159 19.07 23.43 -21.60
CA GLU A 159 20.31 22.96 -22.22
C GLU A 159 21.54 23.36 -21.38
N ARG A 160 22.47 22.41 -21.26
CA ARG A 160 23.74 22.56 -20.58
C ARG A 160 24.72 23.30 -21.49
N LYS A 161 24.71 24.64 -21.42
CA LYS A 161 25.68 25.49 -22.12
C LYS A 161 27.11 25.32 -21.59
#